data_AF-A0A6L8KPE5-F1
#
_entry.id   AF-A0A6L8KPE5-F1
#
_cell.length_a   1.000
_cell.length_b   1.000
_cell.length_c   1.000
_cell.angle_alpha   90.00
_cell.angle_beta   90.00
_cell.angle_gamma   90.00
#
_symmetry.space_group_name_H-M   'P 1'
#
loop_
_entity.id
_entity.type
_entity.pdbx_description
1 polymer ?
#
loop_
_entity_poly.entity_id
_entity_poly.type
_entity_poly.pdbx_seq_one_letter_code
_entity_poly.pdbx_strand_id
1 'polypeptide(L)'
;MSFQQEVQRRDRCTVKGALTDHVVFVSGPEHEVAVVRRIYDWYVYGDMGDTEIARLLNTTGISSESGRPWSPPVVVNILTNEKYTGTLVYNRTTQKLQAPPTRNPRNQWICRRNAFPPLVDAETFRRAQELRQQRALRFSNDELLAMLRMIYREKGKVSTKTISEDGRLPAITVFSNRFGTLSKALELAKIPLTPRAMRLLQTRRSIEAIRREKLLEICECVNAAGGTIAAADHKNAFMLNDEFLVLIQVSRARRVHASKPFRWYVPLQSPAEAQFVIAIQLEPSHSSVRRIYLIPTADFSYPILVMREEWPDEFSRYECQCLPNIFGL
;
A
#
# COMPACT_ATOMS: atom_id res chain seq x y z
N MET A 1 9.73 21.19 -0.06
CA MET A 1 10.85 21.39 -1.02
C MET A 1 11.93 20.42 -0.61
N SER A 2 12.16 19.37 -1.41
CA SER A 2 12.93 18.19 -1.03
C SER A 2 14.22 18.55 -0.28
N PHE A 3 14.52 17.84 0.82
CA PHE A 3 15.81 17.85 1.55
C PHE A 3 17.04 17.64 0.65
N GLN A 4 16.80 17.30 -0.61
CA GLN A 4 17.74 17.55 -1.70
C GLN A 4 17.04 18.32 -2.81
N GLN A 5 17.59 19.47 -3.19
CA GLN A 5 17.02 20.31 -4.25
C GLN A 5 17.54 19.89 -5.62
N GLU A 6 16.67 20.00 -6.60
CA GLU A 6 16.95 19.81 -8.03
C GLU A 6 17.51 21.14 -8.56
N VAL A 7 18.81 21.19 -8.84
CA VAL A 7 19.46 22.39 -9.38
C VAL A 7 19.66 22.19 -10.88
N GLN A 8 18.99 23.01 -11.69
CA GLN A 8 19.18 23.06 -13.14
C GLN A 8 20.31 24.05 -13.46
N ARG A 9 21.51 23.57 -13.78
CA ARG A 9 22.60 24.44 -14.26
C ARG A 9 22.29 24.90 -15.68
N ARG A 10 21.97 26.17 -15.87
CA ARG A 10 21.84 26.80 -17.20
C ARG A 10 23.14 27.53 -17.55
N ASP A 11 24.03 26.86 -18.27
CA ASP A 11 25.08 27.55 -19.00
C ASP A 11 24.51 28.09 -20.32
N ARG A 12 24.64 29.40 -20.53
CA ARG A 12 24.11 30.10 -21.71
C ARG A 12 25.09 30.02 -22.88
N CYS A 13 24.81 29.18 -23.87
CA CYS A 13 24.92 29.50 -25.30
C CYS A 13 24.35 28.37 -26.16
N THR A 14 23.55 28.74 -27.15
CA THR A 14 22.78 27.89 -28.06
C THR A 14 23.63 27.13 -29.08
N VAL A 15 23.51 25.80 -29.12
CA VAL A 15 23.28 25.00 -30.34
C VAL A 15 22.34 23.84 -29.97
N LYS A 16 21.36 23.58 -30.83
CA LYS A 16 20.36 22.50 -30.74
C LYS A 16 21.09 21.15 -30.87
N GLY A 17 21.28 20.42 -29.77
CA GLY A 17 21.82 19.06 -29.79
C GLY A 17 22.57 18.65 -28.54
N ALA A 18 21.87 18.29 -27.46
CA ALA A 18 22.33 17.32 -26.47
C ALA A 18 21.13 16.84 -25.64
N LEU A 19 20.84 15.54 -25.74
CA LEU A 19 20.06 14.82 -24.74
C LEU A 19 20.77 14.93 -23.38
N THR A 20 19.99 14.76 -22.30
CA THR A 20 20.38 14.71 -20.88
C THR A 20 20.66 16.04 -20.17
N ASP A 21 19.57 16.72 -19.80
CA ASP A 21 19.55 17.58 -18.61
C ASP A 21 19.81 16.66 -17.38
N HIS A 22 21.05 16.65 -16.88
CA HIS A 22 21.41 15.86 -15.71
C HIS A 22 20.98 16.60 -14.45
N VAL A 23 19.83 16.19 -13.91
CA VAL A 23 19.40 16.57 -12.57
C VAL A 23 20.32 15.91 -11.55
N VAL A 24 21.08 16.73 -10.81
CA VAL A 24 21.88 16.28 -9.68
C VAL A 24 21.17 16.67 -8.40
N PHE A 25 20.90 15.68 -7.54
CA PHE A 25 20.38 15.91 -6.20
C PHE A 25 21.49 16.49 -5.32
N VAL A 26 21.34 17.73 -4.89
CA VAL A 26 22.25 18.39 -3.96
C VAL A 26 21.59 18.44 -2.59
N SER A 27 22.37 18.27 -1.52
CA SER A 27 21.90 18.48 -0.14
C SER A 27 21.14 19.80 0.00
N GLY A 28 19.99 19.75 0.66
CA GLY A 28 19.22 20.94 1.03
C GLY A 28 19.98 21.82 2.02
N PRO A 29 19.36 22.91 2.49
CA PRO A 29 19.95 23.83 3.46
C PRO A 29 20.55 23.09 4.67
N GLU A 30 21.70 23.56 5.17
CA GLU A 30 22.45 22.88 6.24
C GLU A 30 21.60 22.59 7.48
N HIS A 31 20.68 23.49 7.83
CA HIS A 31 19.77 23.30 8.95
C HIS A 31 18.81 22.12 8.75
N GLU A 32 18.34 21.87 7.52
CA GLU A 32 17.48 20.73 7.21
C GLU A 32 18.24 19.41 7.27
N VAL A 33 19.48 19.40 6.77
CA VAL A 33 20.37 18.23 6.84
C VAL A 33 20.71 17.89 8.29
N ALA A 34 20.98 18.89 9.12
CA ALA A 34 21.23 18.72 10.54
C ALA A 34 20.03 18.10 11.28
N VAL A 35 18.81 18.52 10.95
CA VAL A 35 17.58 17.94 11.52
C VAL A 35 17.45 16.46 11.15
N VAL A 36 17.68 16.09 9.89
CA VAL A 36 17.60 14.68 9.45
C VAL A 36 18.62 13.83 10.21
N ARG A 37 19.88 14.25 10.30
CA ARG A 37 20.92 13.51 11.04
C ARG A 37 20.53 13.34 12.51
N ARG A 38 20.04 14.42 13.13
CA ARG A 38 19.59 14.40 14.52
C ARG A 38 18.39 13.47 14.75
N ILE A 39 17.48 13.34 13.78
CA ILE A 39 16.40 12.34 13.83
C ILE A 39 16.96 10.92 13.87
N TYR A 40 17.96 10.61 13.05
CA TYR A 40 18.62 9.29 13.07
C TYR A 40 19.36 9.06 14.40
N ASP A 41 20.07 10.07 14.90
CA ASP A 41 20.80 9.95 16.17
C ASP A 41 19.84 9.69 17.35
N TRP A 42 18.76 10.47 17.45
CA TRP A 42 17.72 10.27 18.46
C TRP A 42 17.05 8.90 18.35
N TYR A 43 16.84 8.40 17.14
CA TYR A 43 16.19 7.11 16.93
C TYR A 43 17.11 5.92 17.28
N VAL A 44 18.38 5.98 16.86
CA VAL A 44 19.34 4.88 16.96
C VAL A 44 20.04 4.86 18.31
N TYR A 45 20.45 6.02 18.83
CA TYR A 45 21.23 6.14 20.06
C TYR A 45 20.41 6.66 21.23
N GLY A 46 19.38 7.46 20.97
CA GLY A 46 18.51 8.04 22.01
C GLY A 46 17.34 7.15 22.45
N ASP A 47 17.20 5.95 21.87
CA ASP A 47 16.04 5.04 22.05
C ASP A 47 14.66 5.69 21.83
N MET A 48 14.59 6.81 21.10
CA MET A 48 13.34 7.54 20.91
C MET A 48 12.47 6.91 19.81
N GLY A 49 11.17 6.84 20.06
CA GLY A 49 10.18 6.42 19.07
C GLY A 49 9.78 7.52 18.07
N ASP A 50 9.16 7.13 16.95
CA ASP A 50 8.74 8.08 15.89
C ASP A 50 7.85 9.21 16.43
N THR A 51 6.97 8.88 17.38
CA THR A 51 6.04 9.81 18.01
C THR A 51 6.74 10.82 18.91
N GLU A 52 7.71 10.35 19.69
CA GLU A 52 8.48 11.19 20.60
C GLU A 52 9.37 12.17 19.84
N ILE A 53 10.02 11.68 18.77
CA ILE A 53 10.81 12.52 17.86
C ILE A 53 9.91 13.59 17.21
N ALA A 54 8.74 13.21 16.68
CA ALA A 54 7.82 14.18 16.07
C ALA A 54 7.35 15.23 17.09
N ARG A 55 7.05 14.83 18.32
CA ARG A 55 6.65 15.74 19.40
C ARG A 55 7.79 16.70 19.75
N LEU A 56 9.01 16.18 19.94
CA LEU A 56 10.19 16.97 20.28
C LEU A 56 10.45 18.05 19.21
N LEU A 57 10.43 17.67 17.93
CA LEU A 57 10.63 18.60 16.82
C LEU A 57 9.60 19.76 16.84
N ASN A 58 8.33 19.43 17.07
CA ASN A 58 7.27 20.43 17.17
C ASN A 58 7.43 21.35 18.40
N THR A 59 7.79 20.78 19.56
CA THR A 59 8.03 21.57 20.78
C THR A 59 9.22 22.51 20.63
N THR A 60 10.24 22.12 19.87
CA THR A 60 11.41 22.97 19.56
C THR A 60 11.14 24.00 18.45
N GLY A 61 9.93 24.08 17.91
CA GLY A 61 9.57 25.04 16.86
C GLY A 61 10.16 24.74 15.47
N ILE A 62 10.73 23.55 15.27
CA ILE A 62 11.31 23.16 13.98
C ILE A 62 10.16 22.76 13.05
N SER A 63 10.02 23.46 11.93
CA SER A 63 9.01 23.14 10.92
C SER A 63 9.49 22.04 9.96
N SER A 64 8.58 21.23 9.43
CA SER A 64 8.93 20.25 8.39
C SER A 64 9.17 20.92 7.04
N GLU A 65 9.74 20.18 6.10
CA GLU A 65 9.98 20.54 4.69
C GLU A 65 8.76 21.16 3.95
N SER A 66 7.56 20.87 4.44
CA SER A 66 6.29 21.31 3.87
C SER A 66 5.70 22.54 4.58
N GLY A 67 6.41 23.11 5.55
CA GLY A 67 5.91 24.16 6.44
C GLY A 67 4.84 23.68 7.42
N ARG A 68 4.57 22.36 7.47
CA ARG A 68 3.59 21.75 8.37
C ARG A 68 4.26 21.23 9.65
N PRO A 69 3.51 21.07 10.75
CA PRO A 69 4.00 20.38 11.94
C PRO A 69 4.48 18.96 11.61
N TRP A 70 5.48 18.50 12.36
CA TRP A 70 5.96 17.13 12.31
C TRP A 70 4.88 16.18 12.76
N SER A 71 4.73 15.09 12.00
CA SER A 71 3.85 13.98 12.37
C SER A 71 4.64 12.68 12.37
N PRO A 72 4.25 11.68 13.18
CA PRO A 72 4.95 10.40 13.21
C PRO A 72 5.11 9.75 11.82
N PRO A 73 4.12 9.80 10.90
CA PRO A 73 4.29 9.31 9.52
C PRO A 73 5.42 10.00 8.73
N VAL A 74 5.68 11.29 8.98
CA VAL A 74 6.77 12.02 8.32
C VAL A 74 8.13 11.53 8.83
N VAL A 75 8.27 11.36 10.15
CA VAL A 75 9.48 10.78 10.76
C VAL A 75 9.69 9.35 10.27
N VAL A 76 8.62 8.55 10.18
CA VAL A 76 8.63 7.20 9.60
C VAL A 76 9.16 7.17 8.18
N ASN A 77 8.75 8.11 7.34
CA ASN A 77 9.22 8.22 5.96
C ASN A 77 10.72 8.56 5.93
N ILE A 78 11.19 9.47 6.79
CA ILE A 78 12.61 9.82 6.87
C ILE A 78 13.46 8.61 7.24
N LEU A 79 13.06 7.90 8.29
CA LEU A 79 13.81 6.76 8.80
C LEU A 79 13.78 5.53 7.87
N THR A 80 12.89 5.46 6.88
CA THR A 80 12.74 4.29 5.98
C THR A 80 13.16 4.55 4.54
N ASN A 81 13.35 5.81 4.17
CA ASN A 81 13.63 6.14 2.79
C ASN A 81 15.13 6.03 2.51
N GLU A 82 15.51 5.07 1.68
CA GLU A 82 16.89 4.83 1.23
C GLU A 82 17.54 6.03 0.55
N LYS A 83 16.77 7.06 0.17
CA LYS A 83 17.37 8.31 -0.31
C LYS A 83 18.36 8.90 0.70
N TYR A 84 18.16 8.74 2.00
CA TYR A 84 19.06 9.33 2.99
C TYR A 84 20.44 8.66 3.05
N THR A 85 20.59 7.46 2.48
CA THR A 85 21.88 6.75 2.33
C THR A 85 22.54 6.98 0.97
N GLY A 86 22.08 7.96 0.19
CA GLY A 86 22.61 8.21 -1.16
C GLY A 86 22.06 7.27 -2.23
N THR A 87 21.04 6.47 -1.90
CA THR A 87 20.44 5.51 -2.85
C THR A 87 19.24 6.14 -3.54
N LEU A 88 19.34 6.35 -4.85
CA LEU A 88 18.20 6.78 -5.67
C LEU A 88 17.37 5.55 -6.03
N VAL A 89 16.18 5.46 -5.46
CA VAL A 89 15.19 4.45 -5.85
C VAL A 89 14.08 5.14 -6.63
N TYR A 90 13.98 4.83 -7.91
CA TYR A 90 12.93 5.35 -8.79
C TYR A 90 12.20 4.21 -9.49
N ASN A 91 11.20 4.57 -10.32
CA ASN A 91 10.29 3.60 -10.93
C ASN A 91 9.49 2.78 -9.91
N ARG A 92 9.14 3.37 -8.74
CA ARG A 92 8.26 2.73 -7.75
C ARG A 92 6.81 2.66 -8.19
N THR A 93 6.40 3.65 -8.98
CA THR A 93 5.05 3.83 -9.50
C THR A 93 5.15 4.34 -10.93
N THR A 94 4.36 3.80 -11.85
CA THR A 94 4.17 4.34 -13.19
C THR A 94 2.77 4.92 -13.34
N GLN A 95 2.65 6.00 -14.09
CA GLN A 95 1.37 6.56 -14.49
C GLN A 95 1.40 6.77 -16.00
N LYS A 96 0.74 5.89 -16.74
CA LYS A 96 0.53 6.07 -18.18
C LYS A 96 -0.49 7.19 -18.40
N LEU A 97 -0.43 7.84 -19.56
CA LEU A 97 -1.34 8.93 -19.92
C LEU A 97 -2.80 8.48 -19.75
N GLN A 98 -3.61 9.28 -19.04
CA GLN A 98 -5.01 8.99 -18.71
C GLN A 98 -5.30 7.72 -17.89
N ALA A 99 -4.28 7.03 -17.37
CA ALA A 99 -4.44 5.86 -16.51
C ALA A 99 -4.20 6.20 -15.02
N PRO A 100 -4.80 5.45 -14.07
CA PRO A 100 -4.47 5.59 -12.66
C PRO A 100 -3.02 5.15 -12.39
N PRO A 101 -2.31 5.82 -11.45
CA PRO A 101 -0.96 5.44 -11.08
C PRO A 101 -0.95 4.01 -10.50
N THR A 102 0.01 3.19 -10.94
CA THR A 102 0.19 1.83 -10.44
C THR A 102 1.58 1.61 -9.91
N ARG A 103 1.64 0.86 -8.82
CA ARG A 103 2.88 0.50 -8.16
C ARG A 103 3.57 -0.61 -8.94
N ASN A 104 4.80 -0.37 -9.36
CA ASN A 104 5.58 -1.37 -10.06
C ASN A 104 6.09 -2.43 -9.07
N PRO A 105 6.25 -3.70 -9.49
CA PRO A 105 6.87 -4.73 -8.68
C PRO A 105 8.33 -4.36 -8.35
N ARG A 106 8.85 -4.88 -7.22
CA ARG A 106 10.17 -4.48 -6.69
C ARG A 106 11.33 -4.80 -7.64
N ASN A 107 11.23 -5.84 -8.45
CA ASN A 107 12.23 -6.21 -9.45
C ASN A 107 12.37 -5.18 -10.59
N GLN A 108 11.33 -4.38 -10.84
CA GLN A 108 11.36 -3.27 -11.80
C GLN A 108 11.81 -1.95 -11.18
N TRP A 109 12.05 -1.91 -9.87
CA TRP A 109 12.55 -0.70 -9.22
C TRP A 109 14.00 -0.50 -9.61
N ILE A 110 14.31 0.72 -10.04
CA ILE A 110 15.68 1.06 -10.39
C ILE A 110 16.31 1.66 -9.15
N CYS A 111 17.22 0.90 -8.56
CA CYS A 111 17.95 1.26 -7.35
C CYS A 111 19.40 1.60 -7.72
N ARG A 112 19.70 2.89 -7.84
CA ARG A 112 21.06 3.37 -8.05
C ARG A 112 21.67 3.73 -6.70
N ARG A 113 22.54 2.86 -6.20
CA ARG A 113 23.34 3.13 -4.98
C ARG A 113 24.35 4.23 -5.25
N ASN A 114 24.67 5.03 -4.23
CA ASN A 114 25.63 6.14 -4.32
C ASN A 114 25.32 7.12 -5.46
N ALA A 115 24.05 7.36 -5.74
CA ALA A 115 23.61 8.30 -6.76
C ALA A 115 23.94 9.76 -6.39
N PHE A 116 24.06 10.04 -5.09
CA PHE A 116 24.42 11.33 -4.53
C PHE A 116 25.01 11.14 -3.12
N PRO A 117 25.70 12.15 -2.55
CA PRO A 117 26.33 12.03 -1.25
C PRO A 117 25.32 11.62 -0.15
N PRO A 118 25.62 10.58 0.64
CA PRO A 118 24.74 10.13 1.72
C PRO A 118 24.63 11.20 2.82
N LEU A 119 23.42 11.44 3.31
CA LEU A 119 23.22 12.28 4.50
C LEU A 119 23.53 11.50 5.78
N VAL A 120 23.25 10.19 5.74
CA VAL A 120 23.45 9.21 6.81
C VAL A 120 24.14 7.98 6.22
N ASP A 121 25.09 7.39 6.94
CA ASP A 121 25.79 6.20 6.48
C ASP A 121 24.86 4.97 6.44
N ALA A 122 25.24 3.98 5.64
CA ALA A 122 24.42 2.78 5.42
C ALA A 122 24.22 1.96 6.70
N GLU A 123 25.18 2.00 7.64
CA GLU A 123 25.15 1.23 8.88
C GLU A 123 24.16 1.84 9.88
N THR A 124 24.18 3.17 10.06
CA THR A 124 23.17 3.89 10.85
C THR A 124 21.76 3.66 10.31
N PHE A 125 21.59 3.67 8.98
CA PHE A 125 20.30 3.36 8.36
C PHE A 125 19.85 1.92 8.61
N ARG A 126 20.75 0.95 8.43
CA ARG A 126 20.48 -0.48 8.69
C ARG A 126 20.06 -0.69 10.15
N ARG A 127 20.80 -0.11 11.09
CA ARG A 127 20.50 -0.18 12.52
C ARG A 127 19.15 0.44 12.86
N ALA A 128 18.78 1.56 12.23
CA ALA A 128 17.44 2.13 12.37
C ALA A 128 16.34 1.17 11.87
N GLN A 129 16.55 0.46 10.76
CA GLN A 129 15.61 -0.56 10.29
C GLN A 129 15.47 -1.73 11.27
N GLU A 130 16.58 -2.22 11.81
CA GLU A 130 16.61 -3.33 12.76
C GLU A 130 15.90 -2.97 14.06
N LEU A 131 16.22 -1.83 14.65
CA LEU A 131 15.54 -1.32 15.86
C LEU A 131 14.04 -1.17 15.62
N ARG A 132 13.63 -0.69 14.43
CA ARG A 132 12.22 -0.60 14.07
C ARG A 132 11.54 -1.96 14.01
N GLN A 133 12.17 -2.95 13.38
CA GLN A 133 11.64 -4.30 13.30
C GLN A 133 11.54 -4.92 14.71
N GLN A 134 12.57 -4.78 15.53
CA GLN A 134 12.58 -5.23 16.92
C GLN A 134 11.47 -4.57 17.74
N ARG A 135 11.29 -3.25 17.63
CA ARG A 135 10.19 -2.52 18.28
C ARG A 135 8.81 -2.98 17.82
N ALA A 136 8.65 -3.34 16.54
CA ALA A 136 7.39 -3.89 16.02
C ALA A 136 7.11 -5.34 16.50
N LEU A 137 8.17 -6.10 16.80
CA LEU A 137 8.10 -7.46 17.36
C LEU A 137 7.97 -7.47 18.89
N ARG A 138 8.36 -6.39 19.57
CA ARG A 138 8.32 -6.25 21.03
C ARG A 138 6.93 -6.46 21.63
N PHE A 139 5.87 -6.12 20.89
CA PHE A 139 4.51 -6.21 21.40
C PHE A 139 3.83 -7.49 20.93
N SER A 140 3.37 -8.28 21.90
CA SER A 140 2.40 -9.33 21.69
C SER A 140 1.06 -8.77 21.20
N ASN A 141 0.24 -9.64 20.61
CA ASN A 141 -1.11 -9.25 20.18
C ASN A 141 -1.94 -8.72 21.36
N ASP A 142 -1.84 -9.36 22.53
CA ASP A 142 -2.62 -8.97 23.71
C ASP A 142 -2.19 -7.61 24.27
N GLU A 143 -0.89 -7.30 24.27
CA GLU A 143 -0.40 -5.98 24.69
C GLU A 143 -0.91 -4.88 23.76
N LEU A 144 -0.88 -5.10 22.44
CA LEU A 144 -1.43 -4.12 21.49
C LEU A 144 -2.93 -3.89 21.74
N LEU A 145 -3.71 -4.96 21.93
CA LEU A 145 -5.13 -4.84 22.22
C LEU A 145 -5.37 -4.16 23.58
N ALA A 146 -4.55 -4.43 24.60
CA ALA A 146 -4.60 -3.77 25.90
C ALA A 146 -4.33 -2.27 25.81
N MET A 147 -3.35 -1.85 24.99
CA MET A 147 -3.08 -0.43 24.73
C MET A 147 -4.26 0.28 24.07
N LEU A 148 -4.94 -0.37 23.10
CA LEU A 148 -6.16 0.20 22.51
C LEU A 148 -7.27 0.35 23.54
N ARG A 149 -7.44 -0.63 24.44
CA ARG A 149 -8.42 -0.57 25.54
C ARG A 149 -8.10 0.54 26.54
N MET A 150 -6.82 0.72 26.88
CA MET A 150 -6.36 1.80 27.75
C MET A 150 -6.74 3.18 27.17
N ILE A 151 -6.39 3.44 25.91
CA ILE A 151 -6.72 4.72 25.25
C ILE A 151 -8.23 4.93 25.16
N TYR A 152 -8.99 3.87 24.91
CA TYR A 152 -10.43 3.97 24.88
C TYR A 152 -11.02 4.36 26.25
N ARG A 153 -10.53 3.78 27.34
CA ARG A 153 -10.95 4.11 28.71
C ARG A 153 -10.63 5.57 29.06
N GLU A 154 -9.45 6.06 28.69
CA GLU A 154 -9.01 7.42 29.00
C GLU A 154 -9.71 8.50 28.16
N LYS A 155 -9.87 8.26 26.85
CA LYS A 155 -10.30 9.30 25.89
C LYS A 155 -11.73 9.09 25.35
N GLY A 156 -12.38 7.98 25.69
CA GLY A 156 -13.72 7.59 25.21
C GLY A 156 -13.80 7.24 23.71
N LYS A 157 -12.71 7.40 22.95
CA LYS A 157 -12.63 7.10 21.52
C LYS A 157 -11.22 6.74 21.10
N VAL A 158 -11.11 5.86 20.10
CA VAL A 158 -9.84 5.53 19.45
C VAL A 158 -9.91 5.91 17.98
N SER A 159 -8.95 6.74 17.56
CA SER A 159 -8.77 7.23 16.21
C SER A 159 -7.30 7.23 15.84
N THR A 160 -7.00 7.41 14.56
CA THR A 160 -5.62 7.56 14.09
C THR A 160 -4.89 8.70 14.80
N LYS A 161 -5.59 9.83 15.01
CA LYS A 161 -5.10 11.01 15.73
C LYS A 161 -4.77 10.69 17.19
N THR A 162 -5.70 10.08 17.92
CA THR A 162 -5.48 9.77 19.35
C THR A 162 -4.38 8.75 19.59
N ILE A 163 -4.15 7.82 18.65
CA ILE A 163 -3.01 6.90 18.68
C ILE A 163 -1.71 7.67 18.41
N SER A 164 -1.68 8.51 17.37
CA SER A 164 -0.47 9.26 17.00
C SER A 164 -0.05 10.31 18.03
N GLU A 165 -0.98 10.83 18.82
CA GLU A 165 -0.70 11.83 19.85
C GLU A 165 -0.20 11.21 21.15
N ASP A 166 -0.37 9.90 21.34
CA ASP A 166 -0.01 9.20 22.56
C ASP A 166 1.34 8.50 22.42
N GLY A 167 2.36 9.03 23.10
CA GLY A 167 3.73 8.51 23.02
C GLY A 167 3.91 7.09 23.55
N ARG A 168 2.95 6.57 24.34
CA ARG A 168 3.00 5.21 24.89
C ARG A 168 2.67 4.14 23.84
N LEU A 169 2.02 4.52 22.74
CA LEU A 169 1.55 3.57 21.73
C LEU A 169 2.53 3.45 20.56
N PRO A 170 2.67 2.25 19.98
CA PRO A 170 3.39 2.10 18.71
C PRO A 170 2.65 2.80 17.57
N ALA A 171 3.34 2.98 16.45
CA ALA A 171 2.74 3.56 15.26
C ALA A 171 1.49 2.80 14.81
N ILE A 172 0.50 3.51 14.26
CA ILE A 172 -0.76 2.93 13.76
C ILE A 172 -0.57 1.77 12.75
N THR A 173 0.53 1.81 12.00
CA THR A 173 0.91 0.78 11.04
C THR A 173 1.18 -0.57 11.72
N VAL A 174 1.68 -0.58 12.96
CA VAL A 174 1.89 -1.81 13.73
C VAL A 174 0.56 -2.54 13.96
N PHE A 175 -0.47 -1.84 14.43
CA PHE A 175 -1.81 -2.41 14.59
C PHE A 175 -2.40 -2.89 13.26
N SER A 176 -2.28 -2.07 12.21
CA SER A 176 -2.85 -2.42 10.90
C SER A 176 -2.14 -3.60 10.25
N ASN A 177 -0.82 -3.72 10.37
CA ASN A 177 -0.07 -4.85 9.84
C ASN A 177 -0.37 -6.13 10.64
N ARG A 178 -0.43 -6.02 11.97
CA ARG A 178 -0.64 -7.18 12.86
C ARG A 178 -2.05 -7.76 12.76
N PHE A 179 -3.07 -6.90 12.70
CA PHE A 179 -4.48 -7.30 12.71
C PHE A 179 -5.17 -7.13 11.34
N GLY A 180 -4.39 -6.83 10.29
CA GLY A 180 -4.86 -6.51 8.93
C GLY A 180 -5.45 -5.09 8.79
N THR A 181 -6.19 -4.60 9.78
CA THR A 181 -6.77 -3.24 9.77
C THR A 181 -6.99 -2.72 11.19
N LEU A 182 -6.97 -1.39 11.38
CA LEU A 182 -7.32 -0.79 12.68
C LEU A 182 -8.74 -1.16 13.12
N SER A 183 -9.72 -1.20 12.22
CA SER A 183 -11.10 -1.60 12.57
C SER A 183 -11.18 -3.04 13.10
N LYS A 184 -10.36 -3.94 12.55
CA LYS A 184 -10.27 -5.32 13.05
C LYS A 184 -9.59 -5.38 14.42
N ALA A 185 -8.54 -4.59 14.63
CA ALA A 185 -7.89 -4.47 15.94
C ALA A 185 -8.87 -3.96 17.01
N LEU A 186 -9.66 -2.93 16.70
CA LEU A 186 -10.68 -2.39 17.62
C LEU A 186 -11.78 -3.41 17.95
N GLU A 187 -12.23 -4.18 16.95
CA GLU A 187 -13.18 -5.28 17.18
C GLU A 187 -12.62 -6.34 18.13
N LEU A 188 -11.37 -6.79 17.92
CA LEU A 188 -10.70 -7.75 18.81
C LEU A 188 -10.47 -7.18 20.22
N ALA A 189 -10.22 -5.87 20.31
CA ALA A 189 -10.14 -5.15 21.57
C ALA A 189 -11.50 -4.96 22.26
N LYS A 190 -12.62 -5.38 21.64
CA LYS A 190 -14.00 -5.17 22.11
C LYS A 190 -14.35 -3.68 22.29
N ILE A 191 -13.80 -2.83 21.44
CA ILE A 191 -14.06 -1.38 21.44
C ILE A 191 -15.16 -1.07 20.41
N PRO A 192 -16.19 -0.28 20.77
CA PRO A 192 -17.24 0.11 19.84
C PRO A 192 -16.70 0.75 18.56
N LEU A 193 -17.13 0.23 17.42
CA LEU A 193 -16.80 0.77 16.11
C LEU A 193 -17.79 1.87 15.73
N THR A 194 -17.31 2.91 15.05
CA THR A 194 -18.22 3.87 14.42
C THR A 194 -19.07 3.17 13.36
N PRO A 195 -20.31 3.64 13.06
CA PRO A 195 -21.16 3.05 12.03
C PRO A 195 -20.45 2.92 10.67
N ARG A 196 -19.63 3.92 10.32
CA ARG A 196 -18.79 3.90 9.12
C ARG A 196 -17.75 2.77 9.15
N ALA A 197 -17.02 2.61 10.25
CA ALA A 197 -16.01 1.55 10.38
C ALA A 197 -16.65 0.16 10.37
N MET A 198 -17.80 0.01 11.03
CA MET A 198 -18.59 -1.23 11.03
C MET A 198 -19.02 -1.63 9.62
N ARG A 199 -19.59 -0.70 8.84
CA ARG A 199 -19.99 -0.96 7.44
C ARG A 199 -18.81 -1.37 6.56
N LEU A 200 -17.64 -0.74 6.73
CA LEU A 200 -16.43 -1.09 5.98
C LEU A 200 -15.91 -2.49 6.36
N LEU A 201 -15.97 -2.85 7.64
CA LEU A 201 -15.58 -4.18 8.12
C LEU A 201 -16.53 -5.27 7.61
N GLN A 202 -17.84 -5.04 7.68
CA GLN A 202 -18.87 -5.94 7.13
C GLN A 202 -18.68 -6.14 5.62
N THR A 203 -18.51 -5.04 4.87
CA THR A 203 -18.25 -5.11 3.42
C THR A 203 -17.03 -5.98 3.11
N ARG A 204 -15.94 -5.82 3.88
CA ARG A 204 -14.73 -6.64 3.70
C ARG A 204 -14.97 -8.11 4.01
N ARG A 205 -15.73 -8.41 5.07
CA ARG A 205 -16.11 -9.79 5.44
C ARG A 205 -16.91 -10.45 4.33
N SER A 206 -17.91 -9.78 3.79
CA SER A 206 -18.72 -10.30 2.67
C SER A 206 -17.85 -10.59 1.44
N ILE A 207 -16.94 -9.67 1.09
CA ILE A 207 -16.01 -9.87 -0.03
C ILE A 207 -15.09 -11.06 0.19
N GLU A 208 -14.56 -11.24 1.40
CA GLU A 208 -13.69 -12.37 1.73
C GLU A 208 -14.45 -13.70 1.76
N ALA A 209 -15.71 -13.68 2.21
CA ALA A 209 -16.56 -14.87 2.18
C ALA A 209 -16.80 -15.32 0.74
N ILE A 210 -17.21 -14.42 -0.15
CA ILE A 210 -17.43 -14.73 -1.57
C ILE A 210 -16.14 -15.17 -2.24
N ARG A 211 -14.99 -14.53 -1.93
CA ARG A 211 -13.70 -14.97 -2.49
C ARG A 211 -13.37 -16.40 -2.12
N ARG A 212 -13.55 -16.78 -0.85
CA ARG A 212 -13.28 -18.14 -0.38
C ARG A 212 -14.22 -19.16 -1.00
N GLU A 213 -15.51 -18.82 -1.07
CA GLU A 213 -16.51 -19.64 -1.77
C GLU A 213 -16.09 -19.89 -3.23
N LYS A 214 -15.75 -18.83 -3.97
CA LYS A 214 -15.37 -18.95 -5.38
C LYS A 214 -14.01 -19.61 -5.60
N LEU A 215 -13.08 -19.49 -4.65
CA LEU A 215 -11.82 -20.22 -4.72
C LEU A 215 -12.04 -21.73 -4.56
N LEU A 216 -12.94 -22.15 -3.66
CA LEU A 216 -13.31 -23.57 -3.51
C LEU A 216 -13.97 -24.10 -4.78
N GLU A 217 -14.92 -23.35 -5.35
CA GLU A 217 -15.58 -23.71 -6.62
C GLU A 217 -14.56 -23.82 -7.77
N ILE A 218 -13.57 -22.94 -7.84
CA ILE A 218 -12.46 -23.04 -8.81
C ILE A 218 -11.65 -24.32 -8.59
N CYS A 219 -11.28 -24.65 -7.34
CA CYS A 219 -10.54 -25.88 -7.06
C CYS A 219 -11.31 -27.12 -7.52
N GLU A 220 -12.62 -27.16 -7.29
CA GLU A 220 -13.49 -28.24 -7.75
C GLU A 220 -13.54 -28.33 -9.27
N CYS A 221 -13.69 -27.21 -9.97
CA CYS A 221 -13.68 -27.16 -11.43
C CYS A 221 -12.34 -27.61 -12.02
N VAL A 222 -11.21 -27.17 -11.45
CA VAL A 222 -9.88 -27.57 -11.90
C VAL A 222 -9.68 -29.07 -11.76
N ASN A 223 -10.04 -29.64 -10.61
CA ASN A 223 -9.93 -31.08 -10.37
C ASN A 223 -10.83 -31.88 -11.32
N ALA A 224 -12.06 -31.42 -11.56
CA ALA A 224 -13.00 -32.08 -12.47
C ALA A 224 -12.52 -32.03 -13.94
N ALA A 225 -11.83 -30.97 -14.35
CA ALA A 225 -11.18 -30.85 -15.64
C ALA A 225 -9.85 -31.64 -15.74
N GLY A 226 -9.42 -32.30 -14.67
CA GLY A 226 -8.15 -33.05 -14.62
C GLY A 226 -6.90 -32.18 -14.49
N GLY A 227 -7.05 -30.91 -14.12
CA GLY A 227 -5.94 -29.99 -13.88
C GLY A 227 -5.40 -30.03 -12.44
N THR A 228 -4.34 -29.28 -12.19
CA THR A 228 -3.75 -29.11 -10.85
C THR A 228 -3.77 -27.66 -10.39
N ILE A 229 -3.91 -27.45 -9.08
CA ILE A 229 -3.88 -26.12 -8.46
C ILE A 229 -2.86 -26.09 -7.31
N ALA A 230 -2.00 -25.09 -7.31
CA ALA A 230 -1.03 -24.85 -6.24
C ALA A 230 -1.11 -23.42 -5.71
N ALA A 231 -0.78 -23.24 -4.43
CA ALA A 231 -0.77 -21.91 -3.81
C ALA A 231 0.37 -21.04 -4.38
N ALA A 232 0.08 -19.76 -4.64
CA ALA A 232 1.10 -18.78 -5.02
C ALA A 232 1.48 -17.88 -3.83
N ASP A 233 2.59 -17.13 -3.95
CA ASP A 233 3.07 -16.18 -2.93
C ASP A 233 2.06 -15.10 -2.56
N HIS A 234 1.12 -14.81 -3.46
CA HIS A 234 0.08 -13.82 -3.23
C HIS A 234 -1.23 -14.48 -2.78
N LYS A 235 -1.78 -14.00 -1.67
CA LYS A 235 -3.00 -14.54 -1.00
C LYS A 235 -4.26 -14.70 -1.87
N ASN A 236 -4.31 -14.05 -3.03
CA ASN A 236 -5.43 -14.09 -3.95
C ASN A 236 -5.01 -14.65 -5.32
N ALA A 237 -3.90 -15.39 -5.39
CA ALA A 237 -3.40 -15.98 -6.61
C ALA A 237 -3.08 -17.46 -6.41
N PHE A 238 -3.11 -18.21 -7.50
CA PHE A 238 -2.78 -19.63 -7.55
C PHE A 238 -2.08 -19.96 -8.87
N MET A 239 -1.28 -21.02 -8.85
CA MET A 239 -0.72 -21.62 -10.05
C MET A 239 -1.70 -22.67 -10.57
N LEU A 240 -2.05 -22.58 -11.84
CA LEU A 240 -2.84 -23.57 -12.57
C LEU A 240 -1.90 -24.40 -13.44
N ASN A 241 -1.93 -25.72 -13.27
CA ASN A 241 -1.08 -26.68 -13.99
C ASN A 241 0.43 -26.37 -13.87
N ASP A 242 0.85 -25.70 -12.80
CA ASP A 242 2.23 -25.20 -12.61
C ASP A 242 2.75 -24.26 -13.72
N GLU A 243 1.88 -23.80 -14.63
CA GLU A 243 2.23 -23.00 -15.80
C GLU A 243 1.66 -21.58 -15.72
N PHE A 244 0.40 -21.43 -15.30
CA PHE A 244 -0.30 -20.16 -15.33
C PHE A 244 -0.54 -19.62 -13.93
N LEU A 245 -0.03 -18.42 -13.67
CA LEU A 245 -0.39 -17.65 -12.49
C LEU A 245 -1.72 -16.94 -12.72
N VAL A 246 -2.74 -17.33 -11.96
CA VAL A 246 -4.09 -16.79 -12.05
C VAL A 246 -4.42 -15.99 -10.79
N LEU A 247 -4.96 -14.79 -10.96
CA LEU A 247 -5.41 -13.92 -9.88
C LEU A 247 -6.94 -14.00 -9.73
N ILE A 248 -7.45 -14.24 -8.52
CA ILE A 248 -8.87 -14.11 -8.20
C ILE A 248 -9.18 -12.73 -7.61
N GLN A 249 -10.02 -11.97 -8.31
CA GLN A 249 -10.35 -10.60 -7.92
C GLN A 249 -11.85 -10.38 -7.73
N VAL A 250 -12.27 -10.33 -6.48
CA VAL A 250 -13.65 -9.95 -6.11
C VAL A 250 -13.78 -8.44 -6.01
N SER A 251 -14.57 -7.87 -6.92
CA SER A 251 -14.76 -6.43 -7.08
C SER A 251 -16.10 -6.00 -6.54
N ARG A 252 -16.09 -5.08 -5.57
CA ARG A 252 -17.28 -4.45 -5.02
C ARG A 252 -17.70 -3.22 -5.83
N ALA A 253 -19.00 -2.96 -5.88
CA ALA A 253 -19.53 -1.74 -6.46
C ALA A 253 -19.09 -0.52 -5.64
N ARG A 254 -18.65 0.53 -6.32
CA ARG A 254 -18.28 1.81 -5.70
C ARG A 254 -18.94 2.95 -6.45
N ARG A 255 -19.46 3.92 -5.72
CA ARG A 255 -19.90 5.21 -6.27
C ARG A 255 -19.41 6.34 -5.37
N VAL A 256 -19.10 7.48 -5.97
CA VAL A 256 -18.62 8.66 -5.24
C VAL A 256 -19.77 9.32 -4.49
N HIS A 257 -20.93 9.47 -5.16
CA HIS A 257 -22.17 10.02 -4.63
C HIS A 257 -23.35 9.14 -5.02
N ALA A 258 -24.49 9.30 -4.33
CA ALA A 258 -25.69 8.49 -4.58
C ALA A 258 -26.25 8.66 -6.00
N SER A 259 -26.10 9.84 -6.59
CA SER A 259 -26.54 10.17 -7.96
C SER A 259 -25.57 9.74 -9.06
N LYS A 260 -24.40 9.20 -8.70
CA LYS A 260 -23.42 8.71 -9.68
C LYS A 260 -23.54 7.19 -9.82
N PRO A 261 -23.34 6.69 -11.05
CA PRO A 261 -23.40 5.27 -11.34
C PRO A 261 -22.31 4.49 -10.61
N PHE A 262 -22.54 3.19 -10.45
CA PHE A 262 -21.58 2.30 -9.83
C PHE A 262 -20.42 1.96 -10.76
N ARG A 263 -19.25 1.75 -10.15
CA ARG A 263 -18.02 1.34 -10.82
C ARG A 263 -17.35 0.23 -10.05
N TRP A 264 -16.78 -0.71 -10.79
CA TRP A 264 -16.00 -1.83 -10.26
C TRP A 264 -14.57 -1.72 -10.77
N TYR A 265 -13.62 -1.82 -9.85
CA TYR A 265 -12.20 -1.70 -10.14
C TYR A 265 -11.57 -3.07 -10.03
N VAL A 266 -11.00 -3.56 -11.12
CA VAL A 266 -10.34 -4.86 -11.23
C VAL A 266 -8.85 -4.61 -11.49
N PRO A 267 -7.99 -4.67 -10.46
CA PRO A 267 -6.55 -4.61 -10.65
C PRO A 267 -6.05 -5.83 -11.45
N LEU A 268 -5.21 -5.57 -12.45
CA LEU A 268 -4.63 -6.61 -13.32
C LEU A 268 -3.19 -6.98 -12.93
N GLN A 269 -2.46 -6.11 -12.22
CA GLN A 269 -1.00 -6.21 -12.08
C GLN A 269 -0.49 -6.19 -10.62
N SER A 270 -1.23 -6.75 -9.65
CA SER A 270 -0.85 -6.64 -8.23
C SER A 270 -0.55 -8.01 -7.60
N PRO A 271 0.64 -8.25 -7.00
CA PRO A 271 2.00 -7.75 -7.26
C PRO A 271 2.84 -8.73 -8.11
N ALA A 272 2.22 -9.70 -8.75
CA ALA A 272 2.85 -10.68 -9.64
C ALA A 272 2.28 -10.54 -11.07
N GLU A 273 3.08 -10.87 -12.09
CA GLU A 273 2.70 -10.84 -13.51
C GLU A 273 1.75 -12.00 -13.84
N ALA A 274 0.56 -12.01 -13.23
CA ALA A 274 -0.47 -13.00 -13.50
C ALA A 274 -0.85 -12.98 -14.99
N GLN A 275 -0.95 -14.14 -15.63
CA GLN A 275 -1.37 -14.23 -17.03
C GLN A 275 -2.88 -14.03 -17.18
N PHE A 276 -3.64 -14.43 -16.17
CA PHE A 276 -5.10 -14.31 -16.16
C PHE A 276 -5.63 -13.73 -14.85
N VAL A 277 -6.73 -13.00 -14.94
CA VAL A 277 -7.53 -12.56 -13.80
C VAL A 277 -8.94 -13.11 -13.92
N ILE A 278 -9.36 -13.92 -12.95
CA ILE A 278 -10.76 -14.28 -12.75
C ILE A 278 -11.40 -13.15 -11.95
N ALA A 279 -12.10 -12.26 -12.63
CA ALA A 279 -12.74 -11.10 -12.02
C ALA A 279 -14.20 -11.42 -11.68
N ILE A 280 -14.54 -11.31 -10.40
CA ILE A 280 -15.90 -11.55 -9.88
C ILE A 280 -16.50 -10.20 -9.54
N GLN A 281 -17.47 -9.77 -10.33
CA GLN A 281 -18.21 -8.52 -10.11
C GLN A 281 -19.36 -8.78 -9.13
N LEU A 282 -19.41 -8.05 -8.02
CA LEU A 282 -20.52 -8.15 -7.06
C LEU A 282 -21.65 -7.19 -7.38
N GLU A 283 -22.87 -7.54 -6.99
CA GLU A 283 -23.99 -6.60 -6.97
C GLU A 283 -23.73 -5.41 -6.01
N PRO A 284 -24.38 -4.23 -6.20
CA PRO A 284 -24.25 -3.09 -5.28
C PRO A 284 -24.60 -3.37 -3.82
N SER A 285 -25.44 -4.37 -3.56
CA SER A 285 -25.75 -4.88 -2.22
C SER A 285 -24.59 -5.66 -1.58
N HIS A 286 -23.62 -6.10 -2.39
CA HIS A 286 -22.55 -7.04 -2.06
C HIS A 286 -23.06 -8.42 -1.59
N SER A 287 -24.32 -8.77 -1.88
CA SER A 287 -24.95 -10.02 -1.43
C SER A 287 -24.71 -11.20 -2.37
N SER A 288 -24.43 -10.94 -3.64
CA SER A 288 -24.31 -11.95 -4.68
C SER A 288 -23.32 -11.51 -5.77
N VAL A 289 -22.91 -12.49 -6.57
CA VAL A 289 -22.16 -12.27 -7.79
C VAL A 289 -23.11 -11.77 -8.87
N ARG A 290 -22.73 -10.66 -9.53
CA ARG A 290 -23.42 -10.10 -10.69
C ARG A 290 -22.94 -10.79 -11.98
N ARG A 291 -21.62 -10.82 -12.19
CA ARG A 291 -20.97 -11.38 -13.39
C ARG A 291 -19.57 -11.91 -13.06
N ILE A 292 -19.09 -12.83 -13.89
CA ILE A 292 -17.75 -13.43 -13.79
C ILE A 292 -17.04 -13.20 -15.12
N TYR A 293 -15.75 -12.88 -15.07
CA TYR A 293 -14.93 -12.64 -16.26
C TYR A 293 -13.62 -13.40 -16.16
N LEU A 294 -13.17 -13.97 -17.28
CA LEU A 294 -11.80 -14.45 -17.45
C LEU A 294 -11.04 -13.45 -18.32
N ILE A 295 -10.07 -12.77 -17.71
CA ILE A 295 -9.38 -11.64 -18.33
C ILE A 295 -7.91 -11.99 -18.55
N PRO A 296 -7.46 -12.17 -19.80
CA PRO A 296 -6.03 -12.24 -20.13
C PRO A 296 -5.39 -10.88 -19.84
N THR A 297 -4.35 -10.84 -19.01
CA THR A 297 -3.71 -9.56 -18.65
C THR A 297 -2.96 -8.94 -19.83
N ALA A 298 -2.51 -9.75 -20.79
CA ALA A 298 -1.82 -9.31 -22.01
C ALA A 298 -2.67 -8.41 -22.91
N ASP A 299 -4.00 -8.52 -22.84
CA ASP A 299 -4.92 -7.71 -23.66
C ASP A 299 -4.97 -6.24 -23.21
N PHE A 300 -4.39 -5.92 -22.05
CA PHE A 300 -4.51 -4.61 -21.42
C PHE A 300 -3.15 -3.99 -21.15
N SER A 301 -2.94 -2.79 -21.67
CA SER A 301 -1.74 -2.00 -21.42
C SER A 301 -1.78 -1.24 -20.09
N TYR A 302 -2.93 -1.23 -19.42
CA TYR A 302 -3.17 -0.47 -18.20
C TYR A 302 -3.43 -1.41 -17.01
N PRO A 303 -3.09 -0.95 -15.80
CA PRO A 303 -2.96 -1.81 -14.62
C PRO A 303 -4.27 -2.13 -13.88
N ILE A 304 -5.35 -1.40 -14.18
CA ILE A 304 -6.65 -1.54 -13.51
C ILE A 304 -7.75 -1.35 -14.55
N LEU A 305 -8.64 -2.34 -14.70
CA LEU A 305 -9.89 -2.19 -15.43
C LEU A 305 -10.93 -1.50 -14.57
N VAL A 306 -11.73 -0.64 -15.20
CA VAL A 306 -12.85 0.04 -14.56
C VAL A 306 -14.12 -0.34 -15.31
N MET A 307 -14.85 -1.32 -14.80
CA MET A 307 -16.16 -1.70 -15.32
C MET A 307 -17.19 -0.67 -14.83
N ARG A 308 -17.95 -0.10 -15.76
CA ARG A 308 -18.88 1.00 -15.51
C ARG A 308 -20.31 0.50 -15.66
N GLU A 309 -21.18 0.87 -14.72
CA GLU A 309 -22.61 0.54 -14.82
C GLU A 309 -23.24 1.12 -16.08
N GLU A 310 -22.74 2.27 -16.54
CA GLU A 310 -23.20 2.93 -17.75
C GLU A 310 -22.91 2.13 -19.03
N TRP A 311 -21.89 1.26 -19.01
CA TRP A 311 -21.41 0.49 -20.17
C TRP A 311 -21.30 -0.99 -19.80
N PRO A 312 -22.44 -1.68 -19.61
CA PRO A 312 -22.44 -3.05 -19.09
C PRO A 312 -21.76 -4.06 -20.03
N ASP A 313 -21.67 -3.76 -21.33
CA ASP A 313 -21.19 -4.71 -22.35
C ASP A 313 -19.75 -4.44 -22.81
N GLU A 314 -19.07 -3.42 -22.26
CA GLU A 314 -17.68 -3.03 -22.61
C GLU A 314 -16.70 -4.21 -22.54
N PHE A 315 -16.93 -5.15 -21.61
CA PHE A 315 -16.09 -6.32 -21.38
C PHE A 315 -16.81 -7.65 -21.61
N SER A 316 -17.95 -7.64 -22.33
CA SER A 316 -18.77 -8.82 -22.60
C SER A 316 -18.01 -9.97 -23.26
N ARG A 317 -16.98 -9.66 -24.09
CA ARG A 317 -16.11 -10.68 -24.71
C ARG A 317 -15.34 -11.57 -23.72
N TYR A 318 -15.17 -11.11 -22.48
CA TYR A 318 -14.49 -11.84 -21.40
C TYR A 318 -15.46 -12.45 -20.39
N GLU A 319 -16.75 -12.21 -20.56
CA GLU A 319 -17.78 -12.64 -19.62
C GLU A 319 -17.97 -14.15 -19.73
N CYS A 320 -18.00 -14.82 -18.58
CA CYS A 320 -18.25 -16.24 -18.46
C CYS A 320 -19.59 -16.43 -17.75
N GLN A 321 -20.42 -17.34 -18.24
CA GLN A 321 -21.74 -17.60 -17.65
C GLN A 321 -21.62 -18.14 -16.21
N CYS A 322 -20.61 -18.98 -15.96
CA CYS A 322 -20.28 -19.53 -14.65
C CYS A 322 -18.78 -19.90 -14.60
N LEU A 323 -18.29 -20.31 -13.42
CA LEU A 323 -16.91 -20.77 -13.26
C LEU A 323 -16.59 -22.07 -14.02
N PRO A 324 -17.45 -23.11 -14.04
CA PRO A 324 -17.22 -24.32 -14.83
C PRO A 324 -16.88 -24.05 -16.30
N ASN A 325 -17.59 -23.12 -16.96
CA ASN A 325 -17.33 -22.76 -18.35
C ASN A 325 -15.89 -22.26 -18.61
N ILE A 326 -15.22 -21.68 -17.61
CA ILE A 326 -13.82 -21.24 -17.74
C ILE A 326 -12.88 -22.44 -17.97
N PHE A 327 -13.24 -23.60 -17.42
CA PHE A 327 -12.44 -24.83 -17.45
C PHE A 327 -12.96 -25.85 -18.48
N GLY A 328 -13.94 -25.47 -19.32
CA GLY A 328 -14.51 -26.33 -20.36
C GLY A 328 -15.46 -27.42 -19.85
N LEU A 329 -16.08 -27.20 -18.68
CA LEU A 329 -17.02 -28.11 -18.03
C LEU A 329 -18.48 -27.71 -18.25
#